data_AF-A0A8S3YMS2-F1
#
_entry.id   AF-A0A8S3YMS2-F1
#
_cell.length_a   1.000
_cell.length_b   1.000
_cell.length_c   1.000
_cell.angle_alpha   90.00
_cell.angle_beta   90.00
_cell.angle_gamma   90.00
#
_symmetry.space_group_name_H-M   'P 1'
#
loop_
_entity.id
_entity.type
_entity.pdbx_description
1 polymer ?
#
loop_
_entity_poly.entity_id
_entity_poly.type
_entity_poly.pdbx_seq_one_letter_code
_entity_poly.pdbx_strand_id
1 'polypeptide(L)'
;MYQPKSGAYNSQATGKTCYNFSEYRPNCGWKTILTSPVPLKSVEFSDQSVTQLDNYTFITTNGQWNGDFSTKSPGSCSDFTFTGSFGISTPSLCVTWYCICDASTNKTCK
;
A
#
# COMPACT_ATOMS: atom_id res chain seq x y z
N MET A 1 -7.46 1.62 2.63
CA MET A 1 -7.88 3.03 2.51
C MET A 1 -6.67 3.94 2.74
N TYR A 2 -6.39 4.86 1.82
CA TYR A 2 -5.38 5.90 1.98
C TYR A 2 -5.88 7.00 2.91
N GLN A 3 -5.01 7.52 3.77
CA GLN A 3 -5.27 8.69 4.59
C GLN A 3 -4.03 9.61 4.57
N PRO A 4 -4.15 10.89 4.15
CA PRO A 4 -3.04 11.82 4.21
C PRO A 4 -2.65 12.08 5.68
N LYS A 5 -1.34 12.10 5.97
CA LYS A 5 -0.82 12.44 7.30
C LYS A 5 -0.29 13.87 7.37
N SER A 6 0.32 14.35 6.29
CA SER A 6 0.82 15.72 6.18
C SER A 6 0.44 16.35 4.84
N GLY A 7 0.30 17.68 4.84
CA GLY A 7 0.29 18.46 3.60
C GLY A 7 1.60 18.29 2.83
N ALA A 8 1.53 18.43 1.51
CA ALA A 8 2.69 18.35 0.66
C ALA A 8 3.60 19.57 0.87
N TYR A 9 4.91 19.32 0.98
CA TYR A 9 5.92 20.36 0.98
C TYR A 9 7.07 19.93 0.06
N ASN A 10 7.47 20.82 -0.85
CA ASN A 10 8.53 20.57 -1.81
C ASN A 10 8.36 19.23 -2.59
N SER A 11 7.12 18.96 -3.02
CA SER A 11 6.72 17.74 -3.72
C SER A 11 6.95 16.43 -2.96
N GLN A 12 7.00 16.50 -1.63
CA GLN A 12 6.98 15.35 -0.74
C GLN A 12 5.73 15.40 0.15
N ALA A 13 5.11 14.26 0.40
CA ALA A 13 4.02 14.13 1.35
C ALA A 13 4.06 12.76 2.05
N THR A 14 3.41 12.68 3.21
CA THR A 14 3.27 11.45 3.97
C THR A 14 1.82 11.00 4.02
N GLY A 15 1.64 9.69 3.97
CA GLY A 15 0.35 9.05 4.03
C GLY A 15 0.40 7.80 4.90
N LYS A 16 -0.79 7.28 5.18
CA LYS A 16 -0.93 5.93 5.71
C LYS A 16 -1.93 5.16 4.88
N THR A 17 -1.67 3.87 4.68
CA THR A 17 -2.64 2.94 4.12
C THR A 17 -3.11 2.01 5.23
N CYS A 18 -4.40 2.00 5.49
CA CYS A 18 -5.01 1.14 6.48
C CYS A 18 -5.81 0.05 5.79
N TYR A 19 -5.71 -1.18 6.27
CA TYR A 19 -6.56 -2.26 5.81
C TYR A 19 -7.75 -2.41 6.73
N ASN A 20 -8.95 -2.54 6.15
CA ASN A 20 -10.17 -2.71 6.94
C ASN A 20 -10.47 -4.19 7.20
N PHE A 21 -10.02 -4.71 8.35
CA PHE A 21 -10.21 -6.12 8.74
C PHE A 21 -11.63 -6.47 9.22
N SER A 22 -12.50 -5.49 9.43
CA SER A 22 -13.88 -5.76 9.86
C SER A 22 -14.77 -6.23 8.71
N GLU A 23 -14.47 -5.83 7.48
CA GLU A 23 -15.28 -6.13 6.30
C GLU A 23 -14.79 -7.36 5.52
N TYR A 24 -13.47 -7.55 5.43
CA TYR A 24 -12.89 -8.65 4.66
C TYR A 24 -11.60 -9.14 5.30
N ARG A 25 -11.53 -10.43 5.68
CA ARG A 25 -10.33 -11.08 6.24
C ARG A 25 -9.80 -12.13 5.27
N PRO A 26 -8.77 -11.80 4.48
CA PRO A 26 -8.22 -12.74 3.53
C PRO A 26 -7.40 -13.81 4.25
N ASN A 27 -7.55 -15.04 3.82
CA ASN A 27 -6.76 -16.20 4.24
C ASN A 27 -5.60 -16.50 3.27
N CYS A 28 -5.18 -15.47 2.53
CA CYS A 28 -4.15 -15.48 1.49
C CYS A 28 -3.07 -14.43 1.77
N GLY A 29 -1.94 -14.55 1.07
CA GLY A 29 -0.98 -13.46 0.96
C GLY A 29 -1.60 -12.27 0.22
N TRP A 30 -0.95 -11.12 0.24
CA TRP A 30 -1.52 -9.89 -0.33
C TRP A 30 -0.47 -8.99 -0.97
N LYS A 31 -0.95 -8.19 -1.93
CA LYS A 31 -0.26 -7.04 -2.50
C LYS A 31 -1.17 -5.83 -2.47
N THR A 32 -0.55 -4.67 -2.44
CA THR A 32 -1.25 -3.41 -2.67
C THR A 32 -0.78 -2.77 -3.96
N ILE A 33 -1.72 -2.21 -4.70
CA ILE A 33 -1.43 -1.34 -5.83
C ILE A 33 -1.80 0.07 -5.41
N LEU A 34 -0.82 0.94 -5.38
CA LEU A 34 -0.97 2.36 -5.17
C LEU A 34 -0.97 3.05 -6.54
N THR A 35 -1.99 3.86 -6.78
CA THR A 35 -2.15 4.66 -7.99
C THR A 35 -2.25 6.13 -7.64
N SER A 36 -1.64 6.97 -8.47
CA SER A 36 -1.60 8.42 -8.31
C SER A 36 -2.17 9.11 -9.55
N PRO A 37 -2.96 10.19 -9.39
CA PRO A 37 -3.41 11.02 -10.51
C PRO A 37 -2.29 11.93 -11.06
N VAL A 38 -1.16 12.03 -10.36
CA VAL A 38 0.00 12.85 -10.74
C VAL A 38 1.28 11.99 -10.75
N PRO A 39 2.28 12.34 -11.58
CA PRO A 39 3.55 11.63 -11.58
C PRO A 39 4.23 11.67 -10.21
N LEU A 40 4.60 10.50 -9.72
CA LEU A 40 5.44 10.27 -8.57
C LEU A 40 6.81 9.78 -9.03
N LYS A 41 7.83 10.22 -8.30
CA LYS A 41 9.22 9.80 -8.47
C LYS A 41 9.56 8.62 -7.55
N SER A 42 9.00 8.59 -6.34
CA SER A 42 9.22 7.49 -5.40
C SER A 42 8.06 7.35 -4.41
N VAL A 43 7.91 6.13 -3.92
CA VAL A 43 7.03 5.75 -2.82
C VAL A 43 7.83 4.84 -1.91
N GLU A 44 7.85 5.13 -0.61
CA GLU A 44 8.66 4.43 0.37
C GLU A 44 7.80 4.07 1.59
N PHE A 45 7.78 2.77 1.92
CA PHE A 45 7.13 2.23 3.10
C PHE A 45 8.20 1.80 4.10
N SER A 46 7.94 1.95 5.40
CA SER A 46 8.89 1.49 6.43
C SER A 46 8.94 -0.02 6.59
N ASP A 47 7.86 -0.71 6.22
CA ASP A 47 7.62 -2.13 6.47
C ASP A 47 7.29 -2.92 5.19
N GLN A 48 7.34 -2.29 4.01
CA GLN A 48 6.99 -2.93 2.74
C GLN A 48 8.04 -2.66 1.67
N SER A 49 8.23 -3.65 0.81
CA SER A 49 8.94 -3.47 -0.46
C SER A 49 8.05 -2.77 -1.47
N VAL A 50 8.63 -1.91 -2.30
CA VAL A 50 7.93 -1.16 -3.34
C VAL A 50 8.55 -1.47 -4.69
N THR A 51 7.73 -1.83 -5.67
CA THR A 51 8.10 -1.97 -7.08
C THR A 51 7.35 -0.93 -7.88
N GLN A 52 8.09 -0.04 -8.53
CA GLN A 52 7.51 0.94 -9.44
C GLN A 52 7.26 0.28 -10.81
N LEU A 53 6.02 0.36 -11.31
CA LEU A 53 5.70 -0.07 -12.69
C LEU A 53 5.87 1.09 -13.67
N ASP A 54 5.39 2.26 -13.28
CA ASP A 54 5.51 3.52 -14.00
C ASP A 54 5.44 4.69 -13.00
N ASN A 55 5.40 5.94 -13.47
CA ASN A 55 5.35 7.11 -12.58
C ASN A 55 4.00 7.30 -11.86
N TYR A 56 3.00 6.48 -12.13
CA TYR A 56 1.65 6.60 -11.57
C TYR A 56 1.25 5.37 -10.75
N THR A 57 1.92 4.23 -10.95
CA THR A 57 1.54 2.93 -10.41
C THR A 57 2.69 2.25 -9.68
N PHE A 58 2.44 1.89 -8.42
CA PHE A 58 3.41 1.26 -7.52
C PHE A 58 2.77 0.02 -6.89
N ILE A 59 3.45 -1.12 -7.00
CA ILE A 59 3.08 -2.34 -6.29
C ILE A 59 3.85 -2.36 -4.98
N THR A 60 3.17 -2.59 -3.87
CA THR A 60 3.81 -2.79 -2.58
C THR A 60 3.50 -4.18 -2.03
N THR A 61 4.55 -4.81 -1.51
CA THR A 61 4.54 -6.17 -0.98
C THR A 61 5.14 -6.13 0.40
N ASN A 62 4.44 -6.68 1.38
CA ASN A 62 5.03 -6.88 2.67
C ASN A 62 5.64 -8.28 2.79
N GLY A 63 6.98 -8.34 2.86
CA GLY A 63 7.72 -9.60 2.94
C GLY A 63 7.45 -10.39 4.23
N GLN A 64 7.01 -9.74 5.30
CA GLN A 64 6.65 -10.41 6.55
C GLN A 64 5.18 -10.84 6.62
N TRP A 65 4.31 -10.23 5.80
CA TRP A 65 2.85 -10.37 5.94
C TRP A 65 2.19 -11.06 4.76
N ASN A 66 2.96 -11.70 3.88
CA ASN A 66 2.44 -12.60 2.85
C ASN A 66 1.91 -13.93 3.45
N GLY A 67 1.40 -13.89 4.69
CA GLY A 67 0.92 -15.03 5.45
C GLY A 67 -0.57 -14.90 5.77
N ASP A 68 -1.20 -16.03 6.06
CA ASP A 68 -2.61 -16.11 6.43
C ASP A 68 -2.93 -15.17 7.62
N PHE A 69 -3.79 -14.18 7.38
CA PHE A 69 -4.20 -13.21 8.39
C PHE A 69 -5.17 -13.76 9.44
N SER A 70 -5.51 -15.06 9.38
CA SER A 70 -6.28 -15.74 10.42
C SER A 70 -5.62 -15.66 11.80
N THR A 71 -4.29 -15.56 11.86
CA THR A 71 -3.51 -15.60 13.12
C THR A 71 -2.83 -14.28 13.50
N LYS A 72 -2.49 -13.44 12.53
CA LYS A 72 -1.92 -12.09 12.75
C LYS A 72 -2.48 -11.11 11.73
N SER A 73 -3.33 -10.19 12.16
CA SER A 73 -3.70 -9.04 11.34
C SER A 73 -2.47 -8.11 11.16
N PRO A 74 -2.17 -7.62 9.95
CA PRO A 74 -1.21 -6.55 9.75
C PRO A 74 -1.67 -5.37 10.60
N GLY A 75 -0.73 -4.84 11.35
CA GLY A 75 -0.99 -3.86 12.39
C GLY A 75 -1.57 -2.59 11.81
N SER A 76 -2.90 -2.52 11.71
CA SER A 76 -3.78 -1.35 11.55
C SER A 76 -3.54 -0.40 10.37
N CYS A 77 -2.34 0.11 10.15
CA CYS A 77 -1.98 0.98 9.03
C CYS A 77 -0.46 0.92 8.80
N SER A 78 -0.03 0.92 7.53
CA SER A 78 1.37 1.14 7.18
C SER A 78 1.55 2.59 6.75
N ASP A 79 2.60 3.22 7.29
CA ASP A 79 3.01 4.56 6.91
C ASP A 79 3.88 4.55 5.68
N PHE A 80 3.73 5.58 4.85
CA PHE A 80 4.56 5.76 3.69
C PHE A 80 4.82 7.23 3.37
N THR A 81 5.94 7.46 2.72
CA THR A 81 6.32 8.75 2.16
C THR A 81 6.31 8.63 0.65
N PHE A 82 5.86 9.67 -0.04
CA PHE A 82 5.93 9.71 -1.49
C PHE A 82 6.42 11.08 -1.97
N THR A 83 7.17 11.04 -3.07
CA THR A 83 7.78 12.21 -3.69
C THR A 83 7.36 12.26 -5.16
N GLY A 84 7.10 13.44 -5.72
CA GLY A 84 6.63 13.56 -7.11
C GLY A 84 6.78 14.97 -7.68
N SER A 85 5.86 15.34 -8.58
CA SER A 85 5.82 16.66 -9.21
C SER A 85 4.49 17.36 -8.94
N PHE A 86 4.15 17.50 -7.65
CA PHE A 86 2.88 18.08 -7.19
C PHE A 86 3.04 19.34 -6.31
N GLY A 87 4.28 19.83 -6.14
CA GLY A 87 4.56 21.08 -5.43
C GLY A 87 4.08 21.02 -3.97
N ILE A 88 3.11 21.87 -3.63
CA ILE A 88 2.52 21.97 -2.29
C ILE A 88 1.11 21.35 -2.19
N SER A 89 0.57 20.83 -3.30
CA SER A 89 -0.77 20.23 -3.33
C SER A 89 -0.67 18.73 -3.14
N THR A 90 -1.12 18.20 -2.00
CA THR A 90 -1.11 16.75 -1.76
C THR A 90 -2.06 16.05 -2.73
N PRO A 91 -1.58 15.16 -3.62
CA PRO A 91 -2.46 14.40 -4.48
C PRO A 91 -3.23 13.36 -3.67
N SER A 92 -4.47 13.08 -4.09
CA SER A 92 -5.24 11.98 -3.53
C SER A 92 -4.79 10.67 -4.18
N LEU A 93 -4.26 9.76 -3.39
CA LEU A 93 -3.79 8.45 -3.85
C LEU A 93 -4.88 7.40 -3.67
N CYS A 94 -4.98 6.48 -4.62
CA CYS A 94 -5.86 5.32 -4.51
C CYS A 94 -5.02 4.08 -4.16
N VAL A 95 -5.44 3.33 -3.14
CA VAL A 95 -4.77 2.09 -2.73
C VAL A 95 -5.76 0.94 -2.79
N THR A 96 -5.48 0.00 -3.69
CA THR A 96 -6.28 -1.21 -3.89
C THR A 96 -5.51 -2.41 -3.35
N TRP A 97 -6.20 -3.28 -2.63
CA TRP A 97 -5.62 -4.48 -2.01
C TRP A 97 -6.03 -5.71 -2.82
N TYR A 98 -5.07 -6.60 -3.06
CA TYR A 98 -5.26 -7.82 -3.83
C TYR A 98 -4.79 -9.01 -3.03
N CYS A 99 -5.56 -10.09 -3.07
CA CYS A 99 -5.10 -11.38 -2.58
C CYS A 99 -4.21 -12.09 -3.58
N ILE A 100 -3.25 -12.83 -3.04
CA ILE A 100 -2.31 -13.64 -3.79
C ILE A 100 -2.34 -15.03 -3.20
N CYS A 101 -2.81 -15.94 -4.02
CA CYS A 101 -2.64 -17.36 -3.79
C CYS A 101 -1.36 -17.79 -4.48
N ASP A 102 -0.33 -18.13 -3.70
CA ASP A 102 0.84 -18.86 -4.20
C ASP A 102 0.83 -20.30 -3.69
N ALA A 103 1.78 -21.12 -4.15
CA ALA A 103 1.83 -22.53 -3.78
C ALA A 103 2.06 -22.77 -2.26
N SER A 104 2.52 -21.76 -1.52
CA SER A 104 2.80 -21.82 -0.08
C SER A 104 1.67 -21.29 0.80
N THR A 105 0.66 -20.64 0.23
CA THR A 105 -0.51 -20.13 0.93
C THR A 105 -1.68 -21.09 0.73
N ASN A 106 -2.40 -21.43 1.81
CA ASN A 106 -3.53 -22.35 1.75
C ASN A 106 -4.52 -21.85 0.68
N LYS A 107 -4.75 -22.69 -0.35
CA LYS A 107 -5.27 -22.38 -1.70
C LYS A 107 -6.65 -21.73 -1.83
N THR A 108 -7.22 -21.22 -0.75
CA THR A 108 -8.49 -20.50 -0.80
C THR A 108 -8.19 -19.03 -0.67
N CYS A 109 -8.23 -18.30 -1.79
CA CYS A 109 -8.50 -16.87 -1.79
C CYS A 109 -10.02 -16.77 -1.91
N LYS A 110 -10.75 -16.65 -0.79
CA LYS A 110 -12.21 -16.44 -0.82
C LYS A 110 -12.54 -14.99 -0.57
#